data_AF-A0A7C3L0D5-F1
#
_entry.id   AF-A0A7C3L0D5-F1
#
_cell.length_a   1.000
_cell.length_b   1.000
_cell.length_c   1.000
_cell.angle_alpha   90.00
_cell.angle_beta   90.00
_cell.angle_gamma   90.00
#
_symmetry.space_group_name_H-M   'P 1'
#
loop_
_entity.id
_entity.type
_entity.pdbx_description
1 polymer ?
#
loop_
_entity_poly.entity_id
_entity_poly.type
_entity_poly.pdbx_seq_one_letter_code
_entity_poly.pdbx_strand_id
1 'polypeptide(L)' 'MPELRKDPVIGRWVIIATERSKRPSDYHCAPAPTTAEHRFCPFCPGNED' A
#
# COMPACT_ATOMS: atom_id res chain seq x y z
N MET A 1 5.79 19.08 10.46
CA MET A 1 5.49 19.15 11.91
C MET A 1 4.35 18.19 12.19
N PRO A 2 4.44 17.31 13.21
CA PRO A 2 3.33 16.42 13.55
C PRO A 2 2.21 17.19 14.27
N GLU A 3 0.96 16.83 13.99
CA GLU A 3 -0.23 17.41 14.63
C GLU A 3 -1.19 16.31 15.14
N LEU A 4 -2.03 16.67 16.12
CA LEU A 4 -3.09 15.81 16.65
C LEU A 4 -4.45 16.33 16.22
N ARG A 5 -5.27 15.46 15.63
CA ARG A 5 -6.66 15.76 15.25
C ARG A 5 -7.62 14.80 15.93
N LYS A 6 -8.71 15.31 16.49
CA LYS A 6 -9.79 14.49 17.05
C LYS A 6 -10.79 14.13 15.96
N ASP A 7 -11.13 12.85 15.86
CA ASP A 7 -12.17 12.35 14.98
C ASP A 7 -13.55 12.64 15.59
N PRO A 8 -14.45 13.38 14.91
CA PRO A 8 -15.77 13.71 15.44
C PRO A 8 -16.77 12.54 15.40
N VAL A 9 -16.52 11.51 14.58
CA VAL A 9 -17.44 10.37 14.38
C VAL A 9 -17.23 9.32 15.46
N ILE A 10 -15.98 8.95 15.72
CA ILE A 10 -15.62 7.86 16.64
C ILE A 10 -14.87 8.35 17.89
N GLY A 11 -14.58 9.65 18.01
CA GLY A 11 -14.05 10.27 19.22
C GLY A 11 -12.57 9.99 19.52
N ARG A 12 -11.83 9.32 18.63
CA ARG A 12 -10.41 9.00 18.82
C ARG A 12 -9.48 10.13 18.37
N TRP A 13 -8.28 10.16 18.92
CA TRP A 13 -7.20 11.02 18.44
C TRP A 13 -6.44 10.35 17.30
N VAL A 14 -6.09 11.13 16.29
CA VAL A 14 -5.30 10.73 15.14
C VAL A 14 -4.04 11.57 15.08
N ILE A 15 -2.90 10.93 14.86
CA ILE A 15 -1.61 11.58 14.69
C ILE A 15 -1.38 11.77 13.19
N ILE A 16 -1.20 13.01 12.75
CA ILE A 16 -0.84 13.36 11.37
C ILE A 16 0.64 13.73 11.37
N ALA A 17 1.47 12.94 10.69
CA ALA A 17 2.91 13.12 10.63
C ALA A 17 3.40 12.97 9.18
N THR A 18 3.27 14.03 8.39
CA THR A 18 3.58 14.04 6.95
C THR A 18 5.02 13.62 6.64
N GLU A 19 5.98 13.98 7.49
CA GLU A 19 7.39 13.62 7.33
C GLU A 19 7.66 12.11 7.48
N ARG A 20 6.71 11.31 7.98
CA ARG A 20 6.86 9.86 8.14
C ARG A 20 7.07 9.17 6.79
N SER A 21 6.45 9.65 5.71
CA SER A 21 6.59 9.05 4.37
C SER A 21 7.98 9.21 3.76
N LYS A 22 8.84 10.08 4.32
CA LYS A 22 10.22 10.27 3.85
C LYS A 22 11.21 9.30 4.49
N ARG A 23 10.74 8.34 5.29
CA ARG A 23 11.61 7.37 5.93
C ARG A 23 12.27 6.48 4.87
N PRO A 24 13.58 6.20 4.97
CA PRO A 24 14.28 5.31 4.05
C PRO A 24 13.64 3.92 3.90
N SER A 25 12.97 3.43 4.95
CA SER A 25 12.24 2.16 4.95
C SER A 25 10.95 2.17 4.11
N ASP A 26 10.35 3.34 3.91
CA ASP A 26 9.01 3.48 3.34
C ASP A 26 9.07 3.71 1.82
N TYR A 27 10.28 3.78 1.25
CA TYR A 27 10.47 3.76 -0.19
C TYR A 27 10.21 2.35 -0.71
N HIS A 28 9.12 2.18 -1.44
CA HIS A 28 8.88 0.96 -2.19
C HIS A 28 9.86 0.88 -3.36
N CYS A 29 10.85 -0.01 -3.28
CA CYS A 29 11.49 -0.52 -4.47
C CYS A 29 10.41 -1.28 -5.25
N ALA A 30 10.01 -0.76 -6.42
CA ALA A 30 9.15 -1.53 -7.31
C ALA A 30 9.84 -2.89 -7.54
N PRO A 31 9.14 -4.03 -7.37
CA PRO A 31 9.70 -5.29 -7.79
C PRO A 31 10.12 -5.15 -9.26
N ALA A 32 11.32 -5.61 -9.60
CA ALA A 32 11.71 -5.73 -11.00
C ALA A 32 10.55 -6.41 -11.75
N PRO A 33 10.15 -5.94 -12.94
CA PRO A 33 9.12 -6.62 -13.70
C PRO A 33 9.57 -8.07 -13.83
N THR A 34 8.89 -8.97 -13.12
CA THR A 34 9.22 -10.38 -13.16
C THR A 34 8.90 -10.80 -14.58
N THR A 35 9.93 -10.94 -15.41
CA THR A 35 9.89 -11.82 -16.57
C THR A 35 9.71 -13.23 -16.02
N ALA A 36 8.46 -13.52 -15.64
CA ALA A 36 7.96 -14.84 -15.36
C ALA A 36 6.79 -14.99 -16.32
N GLU A 37 7.16 -15.26 -17.58
CA GLU A 37 6.57 -16.33 -18.38
C GLU A 37 5.29 -16.89 -17.77
N HIS A 38 4.17 -16.58 -18.44
CA HIS A 38 2.82 -17.09 -18.24
C HIS A 38 2.71 -18.28 -17.27
N ARG A 39 2.64 -17.97 -15.97
CA ARG A 39 2.15 -18.93 -14.98
C ARG A 39 0.63 -18.91 -15.06
N PHE A 40 0.05 -20.11 -15.09
CA PHE A 40 -1.39 -20.36 -15.16
C PHE A 40 -2.18 -19.33 -14.35
N CYS A 41 -3.11 -18.67 -15.02
CA CYS A 41 -3.88 -17.55 -14.49
C CYS A 41 -5.35 -17.97 -14.47
N PRO A 42 -5.92 -18.33 -13.31
CA PRO A 42 -7.29 -18.87 -13.19
C PRO A 42 -8.37 -17.84 -13.54
N PHE A 43 -7.99 -16.56 -13.63
CA PHE A 43 -8.87 -15.50 -14.10
C PHE A 43 -8.60 -15.10 -15.55
N CYS A 44 -7.69 -15.80 -16.23
CA CYS A 44 -7.43 -15.60 -17.64
C CYS A 44 -8.32 -16.53 -18.45
N PRO A 45 -8.78 -16.09 -19.63
CA PRO A 45 -9.65 -16.90 -20.48
C PRO A 45 -9.02 -18.26 -20.81
N GLY A 46 -9.82 -19.32 -20.77
CA GLY A 46 -9.40 -20.71 -20.98
C GLY A 46 -9.02 -21.47 -19.71
N ASN A 47 -9.16 -20.87 -18.53
CA ASN A 47 -8.90 -21.49 -17.23
C ASN A 47 -10.14 -21.42 -16.29
N GLU A 48 -11.35 -21.48 -16.85
CA GLU A 48 -12.61 -21.26 -16.13
C GLU A 48 -13.19 -22.49 -15.39
N ASP A 49 -12.62 -23.68 -15.58
CA ASP A 49 -13.06 -24.95 -14.96
C ASP A 49 -12.36 -25.27 -13.63
#